data_AF-X8J5P6-F1
#
_entry.id   AF-X8J5P6-F1
#
_cell.length_a   1.000
_cell.length_b   1.000
_cell.length_c   1.000
_cell.angle_alpha   90.00
_cell.angle_beta   90.00
_cell.angle_gamma   90.00
#
_symmetry.space_group_name_H-M   'P 1'
#
loop_
_entity.id
_entity.type
_entity.pdbx_description
1 polymer ?
#
loop_
_entity_poly.entity_id
_entity_poly.type
_entity_poly.pdbx_seq_one_letter_code
_entity_poly.pdbx_strand_id
1 'polypeptide(L)'
;MSSEHHIELSRSQTETLSNSTTAEPSKMNNQDNELRVLTLNCWGLKFVSKDRIVRTRAIGDEIAASNYDIVGLQELWVQADFDYIKSKVAHKLPYSKYYLSGALGAGLALFSRFPFQSTSLHPYSLCGSPLDVAGGDWFVGKAVASAIIDHPLLGEVEILNTHLFAKGGESPTKPQMAHRLVGAYEFSRRANIAASLGRHVLAVGDFNCVSKSPAMQFIYTMTGLSDAWGSTHGSFVLPQADGVHSPHHAVNDRGVTADSPLNSYSKGKVFDEHARKYLGKRLDYILFRPPSSKPPQFTHELRCRESSVVFTHQIPGTEISFSDHFGVAAMFECVPMRRNSQNGHRPITPPRGTSYSPTTRSEVLEYAISTMGSAYSSARQDSHKKLTWFAGLVVLLIALIIGSAWVPESGVNPVLILVGGVITWGGTTLLYAGFLGGGWETRALMRTMEELELMLQMEERRVY
;
A
#
# COMPACT_ATOMS: atom_id res chain seq x y z
N MET A 1 37.45 42.45 59.82
CA MET A 1 38.63 42.60 58.94
C MET A 1 38.22 42.08 57.57
N SER A 2 38.06 43.02 56.64
CA SER A 2 37.74 42.90 55.20
C SER A 2 38.72 41.96 54.47
N SER A 3 38.31 41.02 53.62
CA SER A 3 37.68 41.08 52.27
C SER A 3 38.69 41.14 51.12
N GLU A 4 38.57 40.16 50.20
CA GLU A 4 38.96 40.17 48.77
C GLU A 4 40.46 40.31 48.41
N HIS A 5 41.05 39.74 47.34
CA HIS A 5 40.61 38.97 46.18
C HIS A 5 41.86 38.31 45.50
N HIS A 6 41.66 37.13 44.89
CA HIS A 6 42.33 36.48 43.73
C HIS A 6 43.85 36.59 43.44
N ILE A 7 44.50 35.45 43.13
CA ILE A 7 44.87 34.94 41.78
C ILE A 7 45.71 33.66 41.95
N GLU A 8 45.43 32.57 41.22
CA GLU A 8 46.51 31.79 40.57
C GLU A 8 45.99 30.91 39.42
N LEU A 9 46.64 31.04 38.26
CA LEU A 9 46.37 30.36 36.99
C LEU A 9 47.31 29.15 36.86
N SER A 10 46.73 27.98 36.62
CA SER A 10 47.46 26.73 36.40
C SER A 10 48.00 26.60 34.97
N ARG A 11 49.24 26.12 34.79
CA ARG A 11 49.70 25.44 33.57
C ARG A 11 50.71 24.31 33.87
N SER A 12 50.29 23.11 33.45
CA SER A 12 51.04 22.06 32.72
C SER A 12 52.28 21.40 33.36
N GLN A 13 52.20 20.07 33.52
CA GLN A 13 53.11 19.12 32.84
C GLN A 13 52.55 17.68 32.79
N THR A 14 52.47 17.15 31.57
CA THR A 14 52.67 15.77 31.08
C THR A 14 52.61 14.57 32.03
N GLU A 15 51.73 13.60 31.72
CA GLU A 15 52.04 12.16 31.85
C GLU A 15 51.18 11.28 30.89
N THR A 16 51.91 10.61 29.98
CA THR A 16 51.72 9.32 29.29
C THR A 16 50.33 8.71 29.05
N LEU A 17 50.04 8.47 27.76
CA LEU A 17 49.01 7.57 27.25
C LEU A 17 49.38 6.09 27.47
N SER A 18 48.51 5.33 28.16
CA SER A 18 48.21 3.93 27.82
C SER A 18 46.90 3.48 28.49
N ASN A 19 45.87 3.25 27.68
CA ASN A 19 45.06 2.03 27.72
C ASN A 19 43.91 2.13 26.72
N SER A 20 44.11 1.47 25.58
CA SER A 20 43.06 1.08 24.66
C SER A 20 42.11 0.12 25.37
N THR A 21 40.88 0.55 25.60
CA THR A 21 39.80 -0.40 25.88
C THR A 21 39.17 -0.74 24.54
N THR A 22 39.62 -1.85 23.96
CA THR A 22 38.93 -2.52 22.85
C THR A 22 37.51 -2.84 23.29
N ALA A 23 36.54 -2.13 22.73
CA ALA A 23 35.14 -2.52 22.82
C ALA A 23 35.01 -3.92 22.18
N GLU A 24 34.55 -4.89 22.97
CA GLU A 24 34.23 -6.22 22.45
C GLU A 24 33.18 -6.10 21.35
N PRO A 25 33.34 -6.79 20.21
CA PRO A 25 32.28 -6.86 19.22
C PRO A 25 31.09 -7.57 19.86
N SER A 26 29.94 -6.89 19.88
CA SER A 26 28.66 -7.43 20.35
C SER A 26 28.46 -8.84 19.79
N LYS A 27 28.34 -9.84 20.67
CA LYS A 27 28.06 -11.23 20.28
C LYS A 27 26.86 -11.24 19.33
N MET A 28 27.13 -11.58 18.08
CA MET A 28 26.15 -11.68 17.00
C MET A 28 25.07 -12.67 17.42
N ASN A 29 23.85 -12.17 17.64
CA ASN A 29 22.73 -13.04 18.00
C ASN A 29 22.31 -13.79 16.73
N ASN A 30 22.22 -15.13 16.80
CA ASN A 30 21.88 -15.96 15.63
C ASN A 30 20.52 -15.58 15.01
N GLN A 31 19.67 -14.88 15.78
CA GLN A 31 18.38 -14.34 15.33
C GLN A 31 18.48 -13.21 14.28
N ASP A 32 19.60 -12.50 14.18
CA ASP A 32 19.74 -11.39 13.21
C ASP A 32 20.15 -11.86 11.81
N ASN A 33 20.38 -13.17 11.63
CA ASN A 33 20.60 -13.76 10.30
C ASN A 33 19.29 -13.99 9.55
N GLU A 34 18.15 -13.96 10.25
CA GLU A 34 16.82 -14.15 9.68
C GLU A 34 15.96 -12.90 9.87
N LEU A 35 15.06 -12.66 8.94
CA LEU A 35 14.04 -11.61 9.05
C LEU A 35 12.67 -12.18 8.66
N ARG A 36 11.75 -12.21 9.63
CA ARG A 36 10.39 -12.75 9.47
C ARG A 36 9.40 -11.62 9.32
N VAL A 37 8.71 -11.59 8.19
CA VAL A 37 7.85 -10.49 7.76
C VAL A 37 6.42 -11.00 7.59
N LEU A 38 5.45 -10.28 8.15
CA LEU A 38 4.02 -10.52 7.96
C LEU A 38 3.36 -9.31 7.31
N THR A 39 2.43 -9.58 6.40
CA THR A 39 1.42 -8.60 5.99
C THR A 39 0.00 -9.15 6.12
N LEU A 40 -0.95 -8.31 6.54
CA LEU A 40 -2.35 -8.69 6.67
C LEU A 40 -3.28 -7.47 6.52
N ASN A 41 -4.20 -7.54 5.56
CA ASN A 41 -5.40 -6.71 5.54
C ASN A 41 -6.35 -7.18 6.66
N CYS A 42 -6.60 -6.31 7.64
CA CYS A 42 -7.36 -6.62 8.86
C CYS A 42 -8.88 -6.45 8.71
N TRP A 43 -9.35 -5.84 7.62
CA TRP A 43 -10.75 -5.48 7.41
C TRP A 43 -11.39 -4.84 8.65
N GLY A 44 -10.86 -3.69 9.07
CA GLY A 44 -11.16 -3.07 10.37
C GLY A 44 -12.01 -1.81 10.29
N LEU A 45 -12.83 -1.60 9.25
CA LEU A 45 -13.65 -0.38 9.12
C LEU A 45 -14.73 -0.34 10.20
N LYS A 46 -14.87 0.82 10.84
CA LYS A 46 -15.94 1.04 11.82
C LYS A 46 -17.31 0.99 11.12
N PHE A 47 -18.25 0.26 11.69
CA PHE A 47 -19.63 0.06 11.22
C PHE A 47 -19.81 -0.77 9.93
N VAL A 48 -18.77 -0.97 9.13
CA VAL A 48 -18.84 -1.80 7.91
C VAL A 48 -18.35 -3.23 8.17
N SER A 49 -17.21 -3.37 8.85
CA SER A 49 -16.58 -4.67 9.04
C SER A 49 -17.26 -5.46 10.16
N LYS A 50 -17.70 -6.68 9.85
CA LYS A 50 -18.35 -7.59 10.81
C LYS A 50 -17.34 -8.08 11.85
N ASP A 51 -17.82 -8.32 13.07
CA ASP A 51 -17.07 -8.94 14.17
C ASP A 51 -15.72 -8.25 14.51
N ARG A 52 -15.58 -6.96 14.15
CA ARG A 52 -14.30 -6.22 14.17
C ARG A 52 -13.51 -6.43 15.46
N ILE A 53 -14.15 -6.21 16.62
CA ILE A 53 -13.48 -6.28 17.92
C ILE A 53 -12.94 -7.70 18.20
N VAL A 54 -13.73 -8.74 17.91
CA VAL A 54 -13.31 -10.13 18.12
C VAL A 54 -12.11 -10.46 17.24
N ARG A 55 -12.22 -10.11 15.95
CA ARG A 55 -11.17 -10.38 14.95
C ARG A 55 -9.88 -9.63 15.22
N THR A 56 -9.93 -8.32 15.43
CA THR A 56 -8.74 -7.52 15.72
C THR A 56 -8.03 -8.01 16.98
N ARG A 57 -8.77 -8.41 18.02
CA ARG A 57 -8.16 -8.98 19.22
C ARG A 57 -7.45 -10.30 18.92
N ALA A 58 -8.11 -11.20 18.21
CA ALA A 58 -7.52 -12.46 17.78
C ALA A 58 -6.27 -12.25 16.89
N ILE A 59 -6.30 -11.28 15.97
CA ILE A 59 -5.12 -10.89 15.17
C ILE A 59 -3.95 -10.49 16.09
N GLY A 60 -4.20 -9.62 17.08
CA GLY A 60 -3.18 -9.21 18.03
C GLY A 60 -2.59 -10.37 18.85
N ASP A 61 -3.45 -11.30 19.28
CA ASP A 61 -3.05 -12.48 20.05
C ASP A 61 -2.24 -13.48 19.19
N GLU A 62 -2.64 -13.70 17.94
CA GLU A 62 -1.94 -14.57 16.97
C GLU A 62 -0.55 -14.02 16.60
N ILE A 63 -0.45 -12.70 16.38
CA ILE A 63 0.84 -12.03 16.13
C ILE A 63 1.74 -12.13 17.37
N ALA A 64 1.19 -11.93 18.58
CA ALA A 64 1.94 -12.03 19.82
C ALA A 64 2.48 -13.45 20.06
N ALA A 65 1.72 -14.49 19.68
CA ALA A 65 2.15 -15.89 19.74
C ALA A 65 3.21 -16.24 18.69
N SER A 66 3.26 -15.49 17.58
CA SER A 66 4.19 -15.70 16.47
C SER A 66 5.58 -15.08 16.69
N ASN A 67 6.54 -15.35 15.80
CA ASN A 67 7.91 -14.84 15.86
C ASN A 67 8.22 -13.93 14.66
N TYR A 68 7.35 -12.95 14.39
CA TYR A 68 7.61 -11.95 13.35
C TYR A 68 8.55 -10.87 13.86
N ASP A 69 9.40 -10.35 12.97
CA ASP A 69 10.28 -9.21 13.22
C ASP A 69 9.67 -7.90 12.69
N ILE A 70 8.90 -8.00 11.60
CA ILE A 70 8.22 -6.88 10.96
C ILE A 70 6.79 -7.30 10.63
N VAL A 71 5.82 -6.46 10.96
CA VAL A 71 4.41 -6.67 10.62
C VAL A 71 3.82 -5.41 9.99
N GLY A 72 3.30 -5.54 8.77
CA GLY A 72 2.51 -4.51 8.09
C GLY A 72 1.03 -4.85 8.11
N LEU A 73 0.21 -4.01 8.73
CA LEU A 73 -1.24 -4.18 8.73
C LEU A 73 -1.91 -3.14 7.84
N GLN A 74 -2.93 -3.57 7.09
CA GLN A 74 -3.79 -2.72 6.28
C GLN A 74 -5.22 -2.78 6.84
N GLU A 75 -6.03 -1.79 6.47
CA GLU A 75 -7.40 -1.60 6.96
C GLU A 75 -7.58 -1.60 8.49
N LEU A 76 -6.58 -1.15 9.23
CA LEU A 76 -6.70 -0.92 10.67
C LEU A 76 -7.16 0.53 10.91
N TRP A 77 -8.47 0.79 10.87
CA TRP A 77 -9.00 2.17 10.85
C TRP A 77 -9.29 2.77 12.22
N VAL A 78 -9.36 1.96 13.26
CA VAL A 78 -9.76 2.39 14.59
C VAL A 78 -8.54 2.44 15.50
N GLN A 79 -8.25 3.61 16.07
CA GLN A 79 -7.10 3.81 16.97
C GLN A 79 -7.08 2.82 18.14
N ALA A 80 -8.23 2.55 18.77
CA ALA A 80 -8.33 1.61 19.89
C ALA A 80 -7.97 0.17 19.49
N ASP A 81 -8.26 -0.22 18.25
CA ASP A 81 -7.93 -1.53 17.70
C ASP A 81 -6.40 -1.64 17.48
N PHE A 82 -5.77 -0.55 16.99
CA PHE A 82 -4.30 -0.44 16.95
C PHE A 82 -3.64 -0.47 18.33
N ASP A 83 -4.15 0.29 19.29
CA ASP A 83 -3.58 0.37 20.64
C ASP A 83 -3.63 -0.99 21.35
N TYR A 84 -4.70 -1.77 21.12
CA TYR A 84 -4.79 -3.15 21.62
C TYR A 84 -3.67 -4.02 21.02
N ILE A 85 -3.55 -4.08 19.68
CA ILE A 85 -2.52 -4.89 19.01
C ILE A 85 -1.13 -4.47 19.50
N LYS A 86 -0.84 -3.16 19.52
CA LYS A 86 0.40 -2.60 20.04
C LYS A 86 0.73 -3.12 21.43
N SER A 87 -0.24 -3.06 22.36
CA SER A 87 -0.03 -3.52 23.74
C SER A 87 0.28 -5.03 23.81
N LYS A 88 -0.36 -5.84 22.97
CA LYS A 88 -0.16 -7.29 22.93
C LYS A 88 1.20 -7.70 22.38
N VAL A 89 1.64 -7.02 21.32
CA VAL A 89 2.89 -7.39 20.62
C VAL A 89 4.12 -6.70 21.19
N ALA A 90 3.99 -5.73 22.08
CA ALA A 90 5.08 -4.88 22.58
C ALA A 90 6.31 -5.64 23.13
N HIS A 91 6.11 -6.84 23.66
CA HIS A 91 7.19 -7.68 24.19
C HIS A 91 8.13 -8.24 23.11
N LYS A 92 7.69 -8.30 21.84
CA LYS A 92 8.48 -8.76 20.67
C LYS A 92 8.66 -7.66 19.61
N LEU A 93 7.63 -6.86 19.40
CA LEU A 93 7.55 -5.78 18.43
C LEU A 93 7.32 -4.43 19.15
N PRO A 94 8.28 -3.94 19.94
CA PRO A 94 8.11 -2.75 20.77
C PRO A 94 7.95 -1.46 19.96
N TYR A 95 8.39 -1.43 18.69
CA TYR A 95 8.33 -0.25 17.85
C TYR A 95 7.13 -0.33 16.91
N SER A 96 6.16 0.55 17.11
CA SER A 96 4.90 0.54 16.37
C SER A 96 4.53 1.94 15.88
N LYS A 97 4.02 2.05 14.65
CA LYS A 97 3.55 3.31 14.08
C LYS A 97 2.18 3.13 13.44
N TYR A 98 1.25 3.96 13.88
CA TYR A 98 -0.04 4.16 13.25
C TYR A 98 0.00 5.36 12.30
N TYR A 99 -0.57 5.22 11.09
CA TYR A 99 -0.53 6.25 10.06
C TYR A 99 -1.91 6.84 9.79
N LEU A 100 -2.04 8.15 10.05
CA LEU A 100 -3.24 8.92 9.80
C LEU A 100 -3.16 9.58 8.41
N SER A 101 -4.20 9.40 7.59
CA SER A 101 -4.40 10.04 6.27
C SER A 101 -5.86 10.44 6.12
N GLY A 102 -6.16 11.36 5.21
CA GLY A 102 -7.53 11.71 4.84
C GLY A 102 -8.43 12.07 6.03
N ALA A 103 -9.74 11.85 5.85
CA ALA A 103 -10.73 12.08 6.90
C ALA A 103 -10.93 10.88 7.85
N LEU A 104 -10.57 9.67 7.39
CA LEU A 104 -10.87 8.41 8.08
C LEU A 104 -9.63 7.60 8.49
N GLY A 105 -8.41 8.13 8.32
CA GLY A 105 -7.14 7.40 8.51
C GLY A 105 -6.59 6.86 7.19
N ALA A 106 -5.40 6.26 7.16
CA ALA A 106 -4.91 5.48 5.99
C ALA A 106 -5.21 3.98 6.12
N GLY A 107 -5.59 3.55 7.33
CA GLY A 107 -5.74 2.14 7.68
C GLY A 107 -4.41 1.38 7.76
N LEU A 108 -3.26 2.08 7.77
CA LEU A 108 -1.94 1.47 7.73
C LEU A 108 -1.26 1.51 9.09
N ALA A 109 -0.65 0.40 9.49
CA ALA A 109 0.19 0.30 10.67
C ALA A 109 1.44 -0.54 10.41
N LEU A 110 2.53 -0.19 11.07
CA LEU A 110 3.78 -0.95 11.07
C LEU A 110 4.16 -1.31 12.51
N PHE A 111 4.63 -2.54 12.71
CA PHE A 111 5.21 -3.03 13.96
C PHE A 111 6.56 -3.67 13.65
N SER A 112 7.55 -3.45 14.51
CA SER A 112 8.93 -3.85 14.27
C SER A 112 9.64 -4.21 15.56
N ARG A 113 10.50 -5.22 15.49
CA ARG A 113 11.51 -5.55 16.50
C ARG A 113 12.59 -4.47 16.56
N PHE A 114 12.90 -3.85 15.42
CA PHE A 114 13.93 -2.82 15.28
C PHE A 114 13.38 -1.40 15.46
N PRO A 115 14.14 -0.48 16.09
CA PRO A 115 13.74 0.92 16.23
C PRO A 115 13.50 1.61 14.89
N PHE A 116 12.42 2.41 14.81
CA PHE A 116 12.21 3.29 13.66
C PHE A 116 13.11 4.52 13.78
N GLN A 117 14.00 4.70 12.81
CA GLN A 117 14.81 5.92 12.68
C GLN A 117 13.98 7.09 12.15
N SER A 118 13.12 6.81 11.17
CA SER A 118 12.16 7.78 10.65
C SER A 118 10.93 7.08 10.10
N THR A 119 9.83 7.81 10.04
CA THR A 119 8.57 7.33 9.45
C THR A 119 7.97 8.41 8.57
N SER A 120 7.35 8.02 7.45
CA SER A 120 6.64 8.96 6.58
C SER A 120 5.39 8.32 5.98
N LEU A 121 4.50 9.16 5.46
CA LEU A 121 3.29 8.74 4.78
C LEU A 121 3.17 9.51 3.48
N HIS A 122 2.89 8.82 2.39
CA HIS A 122 2.61 9.43 1.10
C HIS A 122 1.20 9.01 0.66
N PRO A 123 0.19 9.88 0.86
CA PRO A 123 -1.14 9.69 0.28
C PRO A 123 -1.06 9.71 -1.24
N TYR A 124 -1.75 8.76 -1.88
CA TYR A 124 -1.80 8.73 -3.33
C TYR A 124 -2.64 9.88 -3.86
N SER A 125 -2.17 10.50 -4.95
CA SER A 125 -2.86 11.66 -5.50
C SER A 125 -4.23 11.35 -6.09
N LEU A 126 -4.54 10.08 -6.38
CA LEU A 126 -5.80 9.67 -6.99
C LEU A 126 -6.35 8.39 -6.36
N CYS A 127 -7.49 8.49 -5.67
CA CYS A 127 -8.09 7.40 -4.90
C CYS A 127 -9.62 7.32 -5.04
N GLY A 128 -10.17 7.58 -6.22
CA GLY A 128 -11.61 7.43 -6.48
C GLY A 128 -12.29 8.78 -6.73
N SER A 129 -13.59 8.87 -6.48
CA SER A 129 -14.38 10.07 -6.74
C SER A 129 -15.09 10.56 -5.47
N PRO A 130 -15.19 11.89 -5.24
CA PRO A 130 -15.90 12.42 -4.07
C PRO A 130 -17.41 12.08 -4.05
N LEU A 131 -18.01 11.74 -5.19
CA LEU A 131 -19.41 11.29 -5.26
C LEU A 131 -19.58 9.79 -5.01
N ASP A 132 -18.49 9.03 -5.01
CA ASP A 132 -18.50 7.58 -4.79
C ASP A 132 -18.44 7.25 -3.30
N VAL A 133 -19.41 7.77 -2.54
CA VAL A 133 -19.46 7.63 -1.08
C VAL A 133 -19.55 6.16 -0.67
N ALA A 134 -20.30 5.35 -1.42
CA ALA A 134 -20.41 3.91 -1.18
C ALA A 134 -19.09 3.17 -1.45
N GLY A 135 -18.28 3.65 -2.40
CA GLY A 135 -16.95 3.10 -2.68
C GLY A 135 -15.90 3.46 -1.62
N GLY A 136 -16.05 4.61 -0.95
CA GLY A 136 -15.28 4.99 0.24
C GLY A 136 -13.81 5.36 0.03
N ASP A 137 -13.17 4.86 -1.05
CA ASP A 137 -11.73 5.01 -1.32
C ASP A 137 -11.25 6.48 -1.32
N TRP A 138 -12.11 7.43 -1.73
CA TRP A 138 -11.78 8.86 -1.73
C TRP A 138 -11.64 9.44 -0.31
N PHE A 139 -12.47 8.98 0.63
CA PHE A 139 -12.53 9.52 2.00
C PHE A 139 -11.46 8.93 2.91
N VAL A 140 -11.00 7.72 2.59
CA VAL A 140 -9.96 7.00 3.33
C VAL A 140 -8.54 7.29 2.84
N GLY A 141 -8.37 7.93 1.67
CA GLY A 141 -7.06 8.41 1.20
C GLY A 141 -5.97 7.33 1.20
N LYS A 142 -6.07 6.36 0.26
CA LYS A 142 -5.08 5.29 0.05
C LYS A 142 -3.67 5.86 -0.02
N ALA A 143 -2.68 5.12 0.50
CA ALA A 143 -1.35 5.65 0.70
C ALA A 143 -0.28 4.54 0.71
N VAL A 144 0.98 4.96 0.69
CA VAL A 144 2.11 4.15 1.16
C VAL A 144 2.70 4.77 2.42
N ALA A 145 2.72 3.99 3.48
CA ALA A 145 3.44 4.28 4.72
C ALA A 145 4.87 3.76 4.62
N SER A 146 5.82 4.49 5.20
CA SER A 146 7.24 4.12 5.24
C SER A 146 7.76 4.19 6.67
N ALA A 147 8.63 3.23 7.03
CA ALA A 147 9.47 3.28 8.21
C ALA A 147 10.88 2.81 7.86
N ILE A 148 11.89 3.56 8.29
CA ILE A 148 13.30 3.18 8.14
C ILE A 148 13.76 2.55 9.45
N ILE A 149 14.36 1.36 9.36
CA ILE A 149 15.01 0.68 10.48
C ILE A 149 16.50 0.50 10.20
N ASP A 150 17.27 0.35 11.27
CA ASP A 150 18.67 -0.10 11.18
C ASP A 150 18.74 -1.60 11.50
N HIS A 151 19.13 -2.40 10.53
CA HIS A 151 19.32 -3.82 10.70
C HIS A 151 20.82 -4.14 10.85
N PRO A 152 21.24 -4.91 11.89
CA PRO A 152 22.65 -5.15 12.19
C PRO A 152 23.51 -5.64 11.02
N LEU A 153 22.94 -6.43 10.11
CA LEU A 153 23.64 -7.00 8.95
C LEU A 153 23.36 -6.30 7.61
N LEU A 154 22.18 -5.68 7.47
CA LEU A 154 21.70 -5.14 6.19
C LEU A 154 21.86 -3.61 6.12
N GLY A 155 22.10 -2.96 7.25
CA GLY A 155 22.04 -1.51 7.38
C GLY A 155 20.62 -0.99 7.34
N GLU A 156 20.44 0.16 6.69
CA GLU A 156 19.13 0.75 6.52
C GLU A 156 18.21 -0.14 5.66
N VAL A 157 17.07 -0.52 6.24
CA VAL A 157 15.96 -1.15 5.54
C VAL A 157 14.77 -0.19 5.58
N GLU A 158 14.25 0.17 4.41
CA GLU A 158 13.01 0.94 4.32
C GLU A 158 11.84 0.01 4.07
N ILE A 159 10.93 -0.03 5.06
CA ILE A 159 9.72 -0.84 5.06
C ILE A 159 8.59 -0.01 4.49
N LEU A 160 8.02 -0.44 3.36
CA LEU A 160 6.91 0.24 2.70
C LEU A 160 5.63 -0.57 2.90
N ASN A 161 4.67 -0.07 3.69
CA ASN A 161 3.35 -0.67 3.83
C ASN A 161 2.34 0.08 2.96
N THR A 162 1.66 -0.59 2.03
CA THR A 162 0.69 0.04 1.13
C THR A 162 -0.67 -0.67 1.09
N HIS A 163 -1.68 0.10 0.71
CA HIS A 163 -2.98 -0.41 0.29
C HIS A 163 -3.41 0.36 -0.97
N LEU A 164 -3.42 -0.29 -2.14
CA LEU A 164 -3.78 0.37 -3.42
C LEU A 164 -5.31 0.47 -3.61
N PHE A 165 -5.72 1.21 -4.64
CA PHE A 165 -7.13 1.46 -5.01
C PHE A 165 -7.86 0.16 -5.42
N ALA A 166 -9.03 -0.10 -4.83
CA ALA A 166 -9.68 -1.41 -4.91
C ALA A 166 -10.69 -1.52 -6.07
N LYS A 167 -11.32 -0.43 -6.48
CA LYS A 167 -12.48 -0.47 -7.37
C LYS A 167 -12.15 -1.08 -8.74
N GLY A 168 -13.05 -1.95 -9.21
CA GLY A 168 -12.97 -2.62 -10.51
C GLY A 168 -12.44 -4.05 -10.48
N GLY A 169 -11.97 -4.54 -9.33
CA GLY A 169 -11.50 -5.93 -9.17
C GLY A 169 -10.47 -6.32 -10.24
N GLU A 170 -10.63 -7.47 -10.87
CA GLU A 170 -9.72 -7.97 -11.92
C GLU A 170 -10.13 -7.55 -13.34
N SER A 171 -11.19 -6.74 -13.49
CA SER A 171 -11.64 -6.22 -14.79
C SER A 171 -12.03 -4.75 -14.69
N PRO A 172 -11.09 -3.88 -14.25
CA PRO A 172 -11.38 -2.46 -14.08
C PRO A 172 -11.59 -1.78 -15.44
N THR A 173 -12.47 -0.79 -15.46
CA THR A 173 -12.55 0.19 -16.55
C THR A 173 -11.23 0.97 -16.66
N LYS A 174 -10.96 1.61 -17.81
CA LYS A 174 -9.75 2.42 -18.00
C LYS A 174 -9.58 3.50 -16.91
N PRO A 175 -10.61 4.27 -16.51
CA PRO A 175 -10.48 5.21 -15.39
C PRO A 175 -10.10 4.54 -14.07
N GLN A 176 -10.72 3.42 -13.72
CA GLN A 176 -10.38 2.67 -12.51
C GLN A 176 -8.94 2.14 -12.53
N MET A 177 -8.48 1.62 -13.67
CA MET A 177 -7.09 1.19 -13.84
C MET A 177 -6.12 2.39 -13.76
N ALA A 178 -6.48 3.55 -14.31
CA ALA A 178 -5.66 4.75 -14.21
C ALA A 178 -5.42 5.17 -12.76
N HIS A 179 -6.43 5.07 -11.89
CA HIS A 179 -6.28 5.33 -10.45
C HIS A 179 -5.26 4.37 -9.80
N ARG A 180 -5.35 3.08 -10.10
CA ARG A 180 -4.36 2.09 -9.64
C ARG A 180 -2.96 2.38 -10.17
N LEU A 181 -2.84 2.75 -11.45
CA LEU A 181 -1.55 3.07 -12.08
C LEU A 181 -0.91 4.33 -11.51
N VAL A 182 -1.69 5.36 -11.15
CA VAL A 182 -1.17 6.54 -10.44
C VAL A 182 -0.60 6.13 -9.09
N GLY A 183 -1.32 5.31 -8.31
CA GLY A 183 -0.83 4.76 -7.05
C GLY A 183 0.43 3.89 -7.23
N ALA A 184 0.44 3.04 -8.26
CA ALA A 184 1.59 2.20 -8.62
C ALA A 184 2.82 3.02 -9.02
N TYR A 185 2.65 4.12 -9.77
CA TYR A 185 3.71 5.07 -10.10
C TYR A 185 4.29 5.73 -8.84
N GLU A 186 3.44 6.28 -7.99
CA GLU A 186 3.87 6.97 -6.79
C GLU A 186 4.55 6.02 -5.79
N PHE A 187 4.02 4.79 -5.64
CA PHE A 187 4.67 3.70 -4.90
C PHE A 187 6.06 3.37 -5.48
N SER A 188 6.13 3.17 -6.80
CA SER A 188 7.38 2.80 -7.48
C SER A 188 8.45 3.88 -7.31
N ARG A 189 8.06 5.16 -7.33
CA ARG A 189 8.96 6.28 -7.04
C ARG A 189 9.53 6.21 -5.63
N ARG A 190 8.70 5.89 -4.62
CA ARG A 190 9.17 5.73 -3.22
C ARG A 190 10.15 4.57 -3.07
N ALA A 191 9.82 3.41 -3.63
CA ALA A 191 10.72 2.25 -3.62
C ALA A 191 12.06 2.54 -4.30
N ASN A 192 12.05 3.23 -5.46
CA ASN A 192 13.27 3.60 -6.16
C ASN A 192 14.11 4.65 -5.42
N ILE A 193 13.46 5.64 -4.79
CA ILE A 193 14.16 6.62 -3.94
C ILE A 193 14.86 5.90 -2.79
N ALA A 194 14.15 5.04 -2.05
CA ALA A 194 14.71 4.26 -0.96
C ALA A 194 15.94 3.45 -1.41
N ALA A 195 15.81 2.70 -2.51
CA ALA A 195 16.92 1.93 -3.07
C ALA A 195 18.10 2.81 -3.53
N SER A 196 17.82 3.99 -4.09
CA SER A 196 18.87 4.94 -4.53
C SER A 196 19.65 5.57 -3.37
N LEU A 197 19.03 5.66 -2.19
CA LEU A 197 19.65 6.12 -0.95
C LEU A 197 20.49 5.05 -0.25
N GLY A 198 20.72 3.90 -0.88
CA GLY A 198 21.53 2.82 -0.30
C GLY A 198 20.75 1.88 0.61
N ARG A 199 19.41 1.93 0.61
CA ARG A 199 18.57 1.13 1.51
C ARG A 199 18.10 -0.16 0.86
N HIS A 200 18.04 -1.22 1.67
CA HIS A 200 17.23 -2.38 1.32
C HIS A 200 15.76 -1.96 1.33
N VAL A 201 14.97 -2.43 0.37
CA VAL A 201 13.54 -2.12 0.31
C VAL A 201 12.77 -3.39 0.62
N LEU A 202 11.87 -3.30 1.59
CA LEU A 202 10.90 -4.34 1.93
C LEU A 202 9.50 -3.74 1.82
N ALA A 203 8.76 -4.09 0.78
CA ALA A 203 7.41 -3.61 0.60
C ALA A 203 6.40 -4.69 0.92
N VAL A 204 5.35 -4.31 1.65
CA VAL A 204 4.31 -5.19 2.15
C VAL A 204 2.94 -4.56 1.93
N GLY A 205 1.91 -5.38 1.78
CA GLY A 205 0.53 -4.91 1.86
C GLY A 205 -0.41 -5.51 0.84
N ASP A 206 -1.60 -4.92 0.79
CA ASP A 206 -2.67 -5.26 -0.14
C ASP A 206 -2.56 -4.36 -1.38
N PHE A 207 -2.05 -4.93 -2.47
CA PHE A 207 -1.88 -4.19 -3.72
C PHE A 207 -3.18 -4.15 -4.54
N ASN A 208 -4.28 -4.75 -4.08
CA ASN A 208 -5.58 -4.79 -4.78
C ASN A 208 -5.49 -5.24 -6.25
N CYS A 209 -4.47 -6.03 -6.55
CA CYS A 209 -4.06 -6.34 -7.89
C CYS A 209 -3.45 -7.73 -7.93
N VAL A 210 -3.94 -8.60 -8.81
CA VAL A 210 -3.24 -9.86 -9.10
C VAL A 210 -1.91 -9.59 -9.80
N SER A 211 -0.99 -10.56 -9.71
CA SER A 211 0.41 -10.42 -10.12
C SER A 211 0.58 -9.97 -11.57
N LYS A 212 -0.33 -10.39 -12.46
CA LYS A 212 -0.32 -10.06 -13.89
C LYS A 212 -1.10 -8.80 -14.27
N SER A 213 -1.74 -8.14 -13.31
CA SER A 213 -2.43 -6.89 -13.60
C SER A 213 -1.45 -5.83 -14.12
N PRO A 214 -1.89 -4.91 -14.99
CA PRO A 214 -1.03 -3.83 -15.47
C PRO A 214 -0.36 -3.01 -14.35
N ALA A 215 -1.04 -2.76 -13.25
CA ALA A 215 -0.47 -2.03 -12.10
C ALA A 215 0.66 -2.82 -11.41
N MET A 216 0.52 -4.13 -11.21
CA MET A 216 1.60 -4.94 -10.63
C MET A 216 2.76 -5.13 -11.60
N GLN A 217 2.49 -5.35 -12.89
CA GLN A 217 3.54 -5.40 -13.91
C GLN A 217 4.30 -4.08 -13.98
N PHE A 218 3.60 -2.94 -13.84
CA PHE A 218 4.22 -1.64 -13.71
C PHE A 218 5.16 -1.59 -12.49
N ILE A 219 4.70 -1.98 -11.30
CA ILE A 219 5.54 -1.98 -10.09
C ILE A 219 6.79 -2.84 -10.28
N TYR A 220 6.64 -4.09 -10.72
CA TYR A 220 7.79 -4.98 -10.93
C TYR A 220 8.80 -4.40 -11.92
N THR A 221 8.32 -3.92 -13.07
CA THR A 221 9.16 -3.40 -14.14
C THR A 221 9.86 -2.10 -13.74
N MET A 222 9.16 -1.25 -13.00
CA MET A 222 9.65 0.07 -12.66
C MET A 222 10.57 0.08 -11.45
N THR A 223 10.46 -0.91 -10.57
CA THR A 223 11.22 -0.98 -9.32
C THR A 223 12.24 -2.11 -9.25
N GLY A 224 12.12 -3.17 -10.06
CA GLY A 224 12.93 -4.38 -9.89
C GLY A 224 12.69 -5.11 -8.56
N LEU A 225 11.58 -4.81 -7.87
CA LEU A 225 11.17 -5.54 -6.68
C LEU A 225 10.89 -7.01 -7.04
N SER A 226 11.47 -7.92 -6.26
CA SER A 226 11.23 -9.35 -6.34
C SER A 226 10.08 -9.74 -5.42
N ASP A 227 9.21 -10.62 -5.89
CA ASP A 227 8.10 -11.18 -5.12
C ASP A 227 8.57 -12.36 -4.27
N ALA A 228 8.35 -12.31 -2.95
CA ALA A 228 8.72 -13.39 -2.03
C ALA A 228 8.05 -14.73 -2.38
N TRP A 229 6.78 -14.69 -2.82
CA TRP A 229 6.05 -15.88 -3.23
C TRP A 229 6.64 -16.49 -4.49
N GLY A 230 6.79 -15.68 -5.54
CA GLY A 230 7.39 -16.09 -6.80
C GLY A 230 8.82 -16.61 -6.65
N SER A 231 9.59 -16.07 -5.70
CA SER A 231 10.97 -16.50 -5.40
C SER A 231 11.05 -17.90 -4.80
N THR A 232 10.01 -18.37 -4.10
CA THR A 232 10.03 -19.63 -3.33
C THR A 232 9.17 -20.74 -3.94
N HIS A 233 8.17 -20.40 -4.75
CA HIS A 233 7.23 -21.36 -5.34
C HIS A 233 7.43 -21.55 -6.85
N GLY A 234 8.55 -21.08 -7.41
CA GLY A 234 8.95 -21.32 -8.80
C GLY A 234 8.03 -20.71 -9.86
N SER A 235 7.03 -19.91 -9.46
CA SER A 235 6.14 -19.26 -10.41
C SER A 235 5.57 -17.93 -9.89
N PHE A 236 5.81 -16.86 -10.67
CA PHE A 236 5.11 -15.57 -10.57
C PHE A 236 3.63 -15.68 -10.97
N VAL A 237 3.26 -16.84 -11.54
CA VAL A 237 2.00 -17.11 -12.22
C VAL A 237 1.45 -18.43 -11.73
N LEU A 238 0.21 -18.46 -11.30
CA LEU A 238 -0.58 -19.67 -11.18
C LEU A 238 -0.24 -20.66 -12.34
N PRO A 239 0.44 -21.82 -12.15
CA PRO A 239 0.71 -22.76 -13.24
C PRO A 239 -0.52 -22.97 -14.12
N GLN A 240 -0.37 -22.74 -15.43
CA GLN A 240 -1.46 -22.87 -16.41
C GLN A 240 -1.74 -24.34 -16.81
N ALA A 241 -0.85 -25.27 -16.44
CA ALA A 241 -0.93 -26.64 -16.94
C ALA A 241 -1.87 -27.54 -16.13
N ASP A 242 -1.93 -27.37 -14.81
CA ASP A 242 -2.85 -28.08 -13.94
C ASP A 242 -3.80 -27.08 -13.27
N GLY A 243 -5.11 -27.30 -13.45
CA GLY A 243 -6.15 -26.43 -12.90
C GLY A 243 -6.04 -26.27 -11.38
N VAL A 244 -6.71 -25.26 -10.82
CA VAL A 244 -6.85 -25.20 -9.35
C VAL A 244 -7.81 -26.31 -8.93
N HIS A 245 -7.29 -27.36 -8.28
CA HIS A 245 -8.07 -28.56 -7.97
C HIS A 245 -8.91 -28.45 -6.69
N SER A 246 -8.52 -27.59 -5.74
CA SER A 246 -9.24 -27.36 -4.49
C SER A 246 -8.93 -25.98 -3.93
N PRO A 247 -9.78 -25.44 -3.03
CA PRO A 247 -9.47 -24.19 -2.33
C PRO A 247 -8.18 -24.25 -1.50
N HIS A 248 -7.82 -25.42 -0.95
CA HIS A 248 -6.55 -25.61 -0.23
C HIS A 248 -5.35 -25.51 -1.17
N HIS A 249 -5.41 -26.11 -2.36
CA HIS A 249 -4.40 -25.96 -3.40
C HIS A 249 -4.31 -24.50 -3.89
N ALA A 250 -5.45 -23.80 -3.96
CA ALA A 250 -5.49 -22.36 -4.28
C ALA A 250 -4.75 -21.50 -3.24
N VAL A 251 -4.84 -21.85 -1.96
CA VAL A 251 -4.14 -21.09 -0.90
C VAL A 251 -2.67 -21.50 -0.85
N ASN A 252 -2.38 -22.79 -0.77
CA ASN A 252 -1.02 -23.30 -0.51
C ASN A 252 -0.07 -23.16 -1.70
N ASP A 253 -0.52 -23.46 -2.92
CA ASP A 253 0.37 -23.54 -4.09
C ASP A 253 0.28 -22.29 -4.96
N ARG A 254 -0.80 -21.54 -4.80
CA ARG A 254 -1.18 -20.41 -5.67
C ARG A 254 -1.19 -19.07 -4.92
N GLY A 255 -1.10 -19.10 -3.59
CA GLY A 255 -0.99 -17.93 -2.75
C GLY A 255 -2.27 -17.11 -2.69
N VAL A 256 -3.45 -17.72 -2.83
CA VAL A 256 -4.72 -17.01 -2.71
C VAL A 256 -4.86 -16.42 -1.31
N THR A 257 -5.11 -15.12 -1.24
CA THR A 257 -5.27 -14.35 0.00
C THR A 257 -6.68 -13.79 0.17
N ALA A 258 -7.41 -13.53 -0.92
CA ALA A 258 -8.74 -12.94 -0.89
C ALA A 258 -9.76 -13.78 -1.66
N ASP A 259 -11.04 -13.62 -1.34
CA ASP A 259 -12.18 -14.30 -1.99
C ASP A 259 -12.03 -15.83 -2.05
N SER A 260 -11.28 -16.42 -1.12
CA SER A 260 -11.14 -17.88 -1.02
C SER A 260 -12.42 -18.51 -0.47
N PRO A 261 -12.89 -19.65 -1.00
CA PRO A 261 -13.97 -20.43 -0.39
C PRO A 261 -13.68 -20.92 1.04
N LEU A 262 -12.40 -20.98 1.44
CA LEU A 262 -12.01 -21.34 2.81
C LEU A 262 -12.24 -20.21 3.82
N ASN A 263 -12.38 -18.97 3.34
CA ASN A 263 -12.61 -17.83 4.22
C ASN A 263 -14.10 -17.74 4.57
N SER A 264 -14.41 -17.69 5.87
CA SER A 264 -15.78 -17.60 6.38
C SER A 264 -16.55 -16.37 5.87
N TYR A 265 -15.86 -15.26 5.55
CA TYR A 265 -16.46 -14.03 5.03
C TYR A 265 -16.65 -14.04 3.51
N SER A 266 -16.19 -15.08 2.82
CA SER A 266 -16.49 -15.30 1.40
C SER A 266 -17.84 -15.99 1.16
N LYS A 267 -18.47 -16.53 2.21
CA LYS A 267 -19.75 -17.25 2.10
C LYS A 267 -20.84 -16.32 1.56
N GLY A 268 -21.46 -16.73 0.45
CA GLY A 268 -22.55 -15.98 -0.20
C GLY A 268 -22.08 -14.81 -1.08
N LYS A 269 -20.77 -14.57 -1.22
CA LYS A 269 -20.26 -13.59 -2.19
C LYS A 269 -20.44 -14.12 -3.61
N VAL A 270 -20.83 -13.23 -4.52
CA VAL A 270 -20.81 -13.51 -5.97
C VAL A 270 -19.40 -13.24 -6.46
N PHE A 271 -18.66 -14.30 -6.79
CA PHE A 271 -17.29 -14.19 -7.27
C PHE A 271 -17.24 -13.76 -8.74
N ASP A 272 -16.29 -12.88 -9.07
CA ASP A 272 -15.96 -12.55 -10.45
C ASP A 272 -15.35 -13.75 -11.20
N GLU A 273 -15.13 -13.59 -12.50
CA GLU A 273 -14.58 -14.66 -13.34
C GLU A 273 -13.22 -15.15 -12.86
N HIS A 274 -12.35 -14.25 -12.37
CA HIS A 274 -11.03 -14.61 -11.88
C HIS A 274 -11.13 -15.46 -10.62
N ALA A 275 -11.86 -14.99 -9.60
CA ALA A 275 -12.04 -15.72 -8.35
C ALA A 275 -12.73 -17.08 -8.56
N ARG A 276 -13.72 -17.18 -9.48
CA ARG A 276 -14.32 -18.48 -9.82
C ARG A 276 -13.33 -19.42 -10.49
N LYS A 277 -12.51 -18.91 -11.41
CA LYS A 277 -11.54 -19.72 -12.16
C LYS A 277 -10.38 -20.21 -11.31
N TYR A 278 -9.92 -19.39 -10.36
CA TYR A 278 -8.73 -19.65 -9.56
C TYR A 278 -9.01 -19.94 -8.08
N LEU A 279 -10.29 -20.05 -7.70
CA LEU A 279 -10.77 -20.26 -6.32
C LEU A 279 -10.27 -19.20 -5.34
N GLY A 280 -10.28 -17.95 -5.80
CA GLY A 280 -9.89 -16.74 -5.06
C GLY A 280 -8.87 -15.90 -5.81
N LYS A 281 -8.27 -14.95 -5.12
CA LYS A 281 -7.33 -13.95 -5.66
C LYS A 281 -6.12 -13.85 -4.75
N ARG A 282 -4.94 -13.61 -5.34
CA ARG A 282 -3.75 -13.18 -4.60
C ARG A 282 -3.61 -11.67 -4.76
N LEU A 283 -3.88 -10.93 -3.69
CA LEU A 283 -3.86 -9.47 -3.68
C LEU A 283 -2.81 -8.90 -2.72
N ASP A 284 -2.36 -9.71 -1.77
CA ASP A 284 -1.41 -9.32 -0.73
C ASP A 284 0.00 -9.85 -1.09
N TYR A 285 1.01 -9.01 -0.88
CA TYR A 285 2.38 -9.29 -1.33
C TYR A 285 3.42 -8.87 -0.28
N ILE A 286 4.52 -9.62 -0.25
CA ILE A 286 5.79 -9.18 0.33
C ILE A 286 6.79 -9.12 -0.82
N LEU A 287 7.23 -7.91 -1.13
CA LEU A 287 8.17 -7.61 -2.20
C LEU A 287 9.47 -7.08 -1.61
N PHE A 288 10.61 -7.37 -2.24
CA PHE A 288 11.91 -6.96 -1.71
C PHE A 288 12.92 -6.70 -2.81
N ARG A 289 13.91 -5.85 -2.52
CA ARG A 289 15.10 -5.67 -3.37
C ARG A 289 16.30 -5.14 -2.58
N PRO A 290 17.52 -5.41 -3.06
CA PRO A 290 18.71 -4.74 -2.53
C PRO A 290 18.76 -3.25 -2.96
N PRO A 291 19.63 -2.46 -2.31
CA PRO A 291 19.98 -1.11 -2.73
C PRO A 291 20.40 -1.02 -4.21
N SER A 292 20.20 0.14 -4.82
CA SER A 292 20.68 0.40 -6.20
C SER A 292 22.19 0.57 -6.27
N SER A 293 22.79 1.18 -5.24
CA SER A 293 24.24 1.31 -5.05
C SER A 293 24.64 0.56 -3.79
N LYS A 294 25.71 -0.24 -3.88
CA LYS A 294 26.17 -1.10 -2.79
C LYS A 294 26.98 -0.27 -1.79
N PRO A 295 26.47 0.05 -0.59
CA PRO A 295 27.25 0.79 0.38
C PRO A 295 28.40 -0.10 0.85
N PRO A 296 29.65 0.38 0.90
CA PRO A 296 30.81 -0.46 1.22
C PRO A 296 30.76 -1.04 2.64
N GLN A 297 29.92 -0.46 3.52
CA GLN A 297 29.75 -0.85 4.92
C GLN A 297 28.82 -2.05 5.15
N PHE A 298 27.93 -2.38 4.21
CA PHE A 298 26.94 -3.45 4.40
C PHE A 298 27.32 -4.67 3.58
N THR A 299 27.33 -5.82 4.24
CA THR A 299 27.94 -7.05 3.73
C THR A 299 26.92 -8.13 3.43
N HIS A 300 25.62 -7.88 3.62
CA HIS A 300 24.55 -8.86 3.42
C HIS A 300 23.42 -8.32 2.54
N GLU A 301 22.74 -9.22 1.85
CA GLU A 301 21.51 -8.96 1.09
C GLU A 301 20.38 -9.88 1.59
N LEU A 302 19.13 -9.45 1.40
CA LEU A 302 17.95 -10.27 1.69
C LEU A 302 17.78 -11.37 0.62
N ARG A 303 17.65 -12.62 1.05
CA ARG A 303 17.19 -13.73 0.22
C ARG A 303 15.93 -14.33 0.83
N CYS A 304 14.83 -14.32 0.08
CA CYS A 304 13.62 -15.03 0.51
C CYS A 304 13.91 -16.54 0.53
N ARG A 305 13.76 -17.17 1.70
CA ARG A 305 13.95 -18.61 1.90
C ARG A 305 12.61 -19.34 1.84
N GLU A 306 11.61 -18.79 2.54
CA GLU A 306 10.28 -19.40 2.67
C GLU A 306 9.21 -18.31 2.59
N SER A 307 8.05 -18.63 2.01
CA SER A 307 6.85 -17.80 2.10
C SER A 307 5.61 -18.68 2.20
N SER A 308 4.53 -18.16 2.78
CA SER A 308 3.27 -18.91 2.93
C SER A 308 2.09 -17.99 3.16
N VAL A 309 0.88 -18.49 2.85
CA VAL A 309 -0.37 -17.85 3.26
C VAL A 309 -0.68 -18.34 4.68
N VAL A 310 -0.90 -17.40 5.58
CA VAL A 310 -1.12 -17.60 7.02
C VAL A 310 -2.49 -17.02 7.42
N PHE A 311 -2.91 -17.22 8.68
CA PHE A 311 -4.26 -16.83 9.15
C PHE A 311 -5.40 -17.53 8.37
N THR A 312 -5.15 -18.73 7.86
CA THR A 312 -6.10 -19.53 7.07
C THR A 312 -7.06 -20.36 7.93
N HIS A 313 -6.72 -20.55 9.20
CA HIS A 313 -7.56 -21.23 10.18
C HIS A 313 -8.61 -20.27 10.75
N GLN A 314 -9.67 -20.83 11.35
CA GLN A 314 -10.68 -20.05 12.07
C GLN A 314 -10.13 -19.62 13.43
N ILE A 315 -10.60 -18.48 13.93
CA ILE A 315 -10.26 -18.00 15.27
C ILE A 315 -10.70 -19.07 16.29
N PRO A 316 -9.79 -19.54 17.18
CA PRO A 316 -10.12 -20.58 18.16
C PRO A 316 -11.38 -20.28 18.96
N GLY A 317 -12.27 -21.28 19.07
CA GLY A 317 -13.56 -21.13 19.77
C GLY A 317 -14.63 -20.41 18.95
N THR A 318 -14.41 -20.16 17.66
CA THR A 318 -15.37 -19.54 16.75
C THR A 318 -15.38 -20.23 15.39
N GLU A 319 -16.34 -19.86 14.55
CA GLU A 319 -16.45 -20.33 13.16
C GLU A 319 -16.01 -19.27 12.13
N ILE A 320 -15.38 -18.18 12.59
CA ILE A 320 -15.02 -17.03 11.76
C ILE A 320 -13.51 -16.95 11.52
N SER A 321 -13.15 -16.34 10.38
CA SER A 321 -11.78 -16.09 9.96
C SER A 321 -11.24 -14.80 10.63
N PHE A 322 -9.92 -14.63 10.66
CA PHE A 322 -9.29 -13.43 11.24
C PHE A 322 -9.60 -12.15 10.45
N SER A 323 -9.73 -12.26 9.15
CA SER A 323 -10.11 -11.18 8.24
C SER A 323 -10.82 -11.78 7.02
N ASP A 324 -11.38 -10.95 6.13
CA ASP A 324 -11.84 -11.41 4.83
C ASP A 324 -10.68 -11.64 3.84
N HIS A 325 -9.47 -11.27 4.24
CA HIS A 325 -8.19 -11.70 3.67
C HIS A 325 -7.47 -12.70 4.58
N PHE A 326 -6.64 -13.54 3.99
CA PHE A 326 -5.58 -14.28 4.65
C PHE A 326 -4.28 -13.46 4.64
N GLY A 327 -3.41 -13.71 5.62
CA GLY A 327 -2.12 -13.02 5.72
C GLY A 327 -1.07 -13.66 4.80
N VAL A 328 -0.02 -12.91 4.50
CA VAL A 328 1.18 -13.45 3.80
C VAL A 328 2.37 -13.29 4.72
N ALA A 329 3.10 -14.39 4.92
CA ALA A 329 4.33 -14.42 5.69
C ALA A 329 5.52 -14.78 4.79
N ALA A 330 6.67 -14.16 5.03
CA ALA A 330 7.92 -14.50 4.39
C ALA A 330 9.05 -14.53 5.41
N MET A 331 9.97 -15.48 5.24
CA MET A 331 11.21 -15.56 6.00
C MET A 331 12.38 -15.33 5.06
N PHE A 332 13.19 -14.34 5.41
CA PHE A 332 14.39 -13.96 4.68
C PHE A 332 15.63 -14.40 5.45
N GLU A 333 16.64 -14.84 4.71
CA GLU A 333 18.00 -14.99 5.21
C GLU A 333 18.83 -13.77 4.79
N CYS A 334 19.61 -13.23 5.72
CA CYS A 334 20.63 -12.22 5.45
C CYS A 334 21.88 -12.96 4.96
N VAL A 335 22.13 -12.93 3.64
CA VAL A 335 23.23 -13.70 3.03
C VAL A 335 24.42 -12.79 2.71
N PRO A 336 25.68 -13.21 3.00
CA PRO A 336 26.85 -12.41 2.67
C PRO A 336 26.96 -12.11 1.17
N MET A 337 27.19 -10.84 0.83
CA MET A 337 27.46 -10.35 -0.51
C MET A 337 28.82 -10.86 -0.98
N ARG A 338 28.84 -11.78 -1.95
CA ARG A 338 30.09 -12.18 -2.60
C ARG A 338 30.54 -11.07 -3.56
N ARG A 339 31.71 -10.46 -3.30
CA ARG A 339 32.29 -9.37 -4.13
C ARG A 339 32.61 -9.77 -5.58
N ASN A 340 32.62 -11.06 -5.93
CA ASN A 340 33.04 -11.57 -7.25
C ASN A 340 31.93 -12.30 -8.02
N SER A 341 30.80 -11.64 -8.23
CA SER A 341 29.92 -12.04 -9.33
C SER A 341 29.44 -10.78 -10.03
N GLN A 342 30.02 -10.51 -11.20
CA GLN A 342 29.29 -9.90 -12.31
C GLN A 342 28.12 -10.82 -12.66
N ASN A 343 27.13 -10.93 -11.78
CA ASN A 343 25.85 -11.48 -12.16
C ASN A 343 25.18 -10.36 -12.94
N GLY A 344 25.35 -10.43 -14.27
CA GLY A 344 24.47 -9.72 -15.17
C GLY A 344 23.05 -9.89 -14.66
N HIS A 345 22.35 -8.77 -14.51
CA HIS A 345 20.91 -8.77 -14.32
C HIS A 345 20.35 -9.67 -15.42
N ARG A 346 19.99 -10.91 -15.10
CA ARG A 346 19.01 -11.62 -15.91
C ARG A 346 17.70 -11.00 -15.45
N PRO A 347 17.06 -10.13 -16.26
CA PRO A 347 15.68 -9.78 -15.97
C PRO A 347 14.93 -11.10 -15.84
N ILE A 348 14.29 -11.32 -14.70
CA ILE A 348 13.44 -12.47 -14.51
C ILE A 348 12.21 -12.18 -15.37
N THR A 349 12.25 -12.68 -16.61
CA THR A 349 11.19 -12.47 -17.60
C THR A 349 9.90 -13.11 -17.09
N PRO A 350 8.76 -12.39 -17.06
CA PRO A 350 7.49 -13.01 -16.73
C PRO A 350 7.16 -14.13 -17.75
N PRO A 351 6.68 -15.31 -17.32
CA PRO A 351 6.30 -16.38 -18.24
C PRO A 351 5.14 -15.98 -19.14
N ARG A 352 5.26 -16.31 -20.44
CA ARG A 352 4.24 -16.10 -21.48
C ARG A 352 2.94 -16.83 -21.16
N GLY A 353 1.81 -16.15 -21.40
CA GLY A 353 0.47 -16.74 -21.41
C GLY A 353 -0.56 -15.89 -20.67
N THR A 354 -1.06 -14.83 -21.33
CA THR A 354 -2.32 -14.06 -21.17
C THR A 354 -2.17 -12.77 -22.00
N SER A 355 -3.26 -12.08 -22.34
CA SER A 355 -3.32 -10.99 -23.33
C SER A 355 -2.50 -9.73 -23.02
N TYR A 356 -2.08 -9.51 -21.76
CA TYR A 356 -1.13 -8.44 -21.39
C TYR A 356 0.10 -9.08 -20.73
N SER A 357 1.24 -9.00 -21.41
CA SER A 357 2.53 -9.54 -20.98
C SER A 357 3.63 -8.65 -21.53
N PRO A 358 3.81 -7.44 -20.95
CA PRO A 358 4.76 -6.49 -21.49
C PRO A 358 6.17 -7.08 -21.46
N THR A 359 6.90 -6.94 -22.55
CA THR A 359 8.26 -7.47 -22.68
C THR A 359 9.32 -6.43 -22.41
N THR A 360 8.94 -5.15 -22.48
CA THR A 360 9.85 -4.01 -22.33
C THR A 360 9.29 -3.00 -21.33
N ARG A 361 10.20 -2.19 -20.78
CA ARG A 361 9.86 -1.05 -19.93
C ARG A 361 9.02 -0.02 -20.70
N SER A 362 9.28 0.18 -21.98
CA SER A 362 8.52 1.07 -22.85
C SER A 362 7.05 0.65 -22.99
N GLU A 363 6.77 -0.64 -23.22
CA GLU A 363 5.38 -1.14 -23.32
C GLU A 363 4.55 -0.90 -22.05
N VAL A 364 5.18 -1.02 -20.88
CA VAL A 364 4.55 -0.71 -19.58
C VAL A 364 4.21 0.78 -19.47
N LEU A 365 5.13 1.64 -19.88
CA LEU A 365 4.95 3.09 -19.86
C LEU A 365 3.87 3.53 -20.85
N GLU A 366 3.92 3.06 -22.09
CA GLU A 366 2.94 3.36 -23.14
C GLU A 366 1.52 2.94 -22.74
N TYR A 367 1.36 1.74 -22.16
CA TYR A 367 0.07 1.28 -21.66
C TYR A 367 -0.46 2.21 -20.56
N ALA A 368 0.42 2.60 -19.63
CA ALA A 368 0.04 3.48 -18.53
C ALA A 368 -0.38 4.87 -19.03
N ILE A 369 0.41 5.47 -19.93
CA ILE A 369 0.12 6.76 -20.57
C ILE A 369 -1.22 6.70 -21.33
N SER A 370 -1.43 5.68 -22.17
CA SER A 370 -2.66 5.50 -22.95
C SER A 370 -3.90 5.35 -22.05
N THR A 371 -3.76 4.58 -20.96
CA THR A 371 -4.84 4.37 -19.99
C THR A 371 -5.17 5.65 -19.24
N MET A 372 -4.17 6.41 -18.80
CA MET A 372 -4.35 7.70 -18.14
C MET A 372 -4.92 8.76 -19.09
N GLY A 373 -4.52 8.79 -20.36
CA GLY A 373 -5.10 9.70 -21.35
C GLY A 373 -6.59 9.43 -21.63
N SER A 374 -6.96 8.15 -21.65
CA SER A 374 -8.38 7.73 -21.72
C SER A 374 -9.15 8.18 -20.47
N ALA A 375 -8.56 8.00 -19.29
CA ALA A 375 -9.15 8.43 -18.02
C ALA A 375 -9.29 9.95 -17.94
N TYR A 376 -8.28 10.71 -18.39
CA TYR A 376 -8.29 12.17 -18.41
C TYR A 376 -9.44 12.71 -19.27
N SER A 377 -9.63 12.13 -20.45
CA SER A 377 -10.74 12.49 -21.36
C SER A 377 -12.09 12.22 -20.69
N SER A 378 -12.23 11.07 -20.03
CA SER A 378 -13.43 10.69 -19.27
C SER A 378 -13.69 11.65 -18.10
N ALA A 379 -12.67 11.96 -17.30
CA ALA A 379 -12.77 12.85 -16.15
C ALA A 379 -13.15 14.27 -16.55
N ARG A 380 -12.58 14.77 -17.66
CA ARG A 380 -12.93 16.07 -18.23
C ARG A 380 -14.39 16.11 -18.70
N GLN A 381 -14.85 15.09 -19.41
CA GLN A 381 -16.24 15.01 -19.87
C GLN A 381 -17.21 14.96 -18.69
N ASP A 382 -16.90 14.16 -17.68
CA ASP A 382 -17.71 14.01 -16.48
C ASP A 382 -17.75 15.30 -15.63
N SER A 383 -16.61 15.99 -15.49
CA SER A 383 -16.54 17.33 -14.88
C SER A 383 -17.44 18.33 -15.63
N HIS A 384 -17.33 18.41 -16.96
CA HIS A 384 -18.20 19.26 -17.77
C HIS A 384 -19.69 18.92 -17.58
N LYS A 385 -20.04 17.63 -17.61
CA LYS A 385 -21.41 17.18 -17.40
C LYS A 385 -21.96 17.64 -16.05
N LYS A 386 -21.18 17.47 -14.96
CA LYS A 386 -21.56 17.90 -13.61
C LYS A 386 -21.77 19.42 -13.52
N LEU A 387 -20.90 20.21 -14.15
CA LEU A 387 -21.02 21.66 -14.18
C LEU A 387 -22.22 22.14 -15.01
N THR A 388 -22.54 21.45 -16.12
CA THR A 388 -23.77 21.72 -16.89
C THR A 388 -25.02 21.42 -16.07
N TRP A 389 -25.06 20.30 -15.35
CA TRP A 389 -26.18 19.99 -14.45
C TRP A 389 -26.29 20.99 -13.30
N PHE A 390 -25.17 21.42 -12.72
CA PHE A 390 -25.16 22.50 -11.73
C PHE A 390 -25.80 23.78 -12.28
N ALA A 391 -25.41 24.24 -13.47
CA ALA A 391 -26.01 25.41 -14.10
C ALA A 391 -27.53 25.22 -14.33
N GLY A 392 -27.95 24.03 -14.75
CA GLY A 392 -29.37 23.69 -14.88
C GLY A 392 -30.13 23.75 -13.56
N LEU A 393 -29.55 23.26 -12.45
CA LEU A 393 -30.15 23.34 -11.12
C LEU A 393 -30.22 24.77 -10.59
N VAL A 394 -29.26 25.63 -10.92
CA VAL A 394 -29.33 27.07 -10.60
C VAL A 394 -30.51 27.73 -11.33
N VAL A 395 -30.68 27.45 -12.63
CA VAL A 395 -31.84 27.96 -13.40
C VAL A 395 -33.15 27.44 -12.82
N LEU A 396 -33.22 26.15 -12.48
CA LEU A 396 -34.40 25.55 -11.86
C LEU A 396 -34.71 26.18 -10.49
N LEU A 397 -33.69 26.45 -9.67
CA LEU A 397 -33.85 27.11 -8.38
C LEU A 397 -34.39 28.53 -8.54
N ILE A 398 -33.87 29.30 -9.51
CA ILE A 398 -34.37 30.64 -9.83
C ILE A 398 -35.84 30.57 -10.29
N ALA A 399 -36.18 29.61 -11.16
CA ALA A 399 -37.55 29.40 -11.61
C ALA A 399 -38.49 29.02 -10.45
N LEU A 400 -38.02 28.20 -9.51
CA LEU A 400 -38.78 27.84 -8.30
C LEU A 400 -39.00 29.05 -7.39
N ILE A 401 -37.99 29.88 -7.18
CA ILE A 401 -38.09 31.11 -6.38
C ILE A 401 -39.11 32.07 -7.01
N ILE A 402 -38.98 32.33 -8.32
CA ILE A 402 -39.93 33.19 -9.05
C ILE A 402 -41.33 32.59 -9.01
N GLY A 403 -41.47 31.30 -9.29
CA GLY A 403 -42.74 30.59 -9.31
C GLY A 403 -43.44 30.55 -7.95
N SER A 404 -42.68 30.46 -6.85
CA SER A 404 -43.23 30.44 -5.49
C SER A 404 -44.01 31.71 -5.14
N ALA A 405 -43.68 32.86 -5.75
CA ALA A 405 -44.40 34.11 -5.54
C ALA A 405 -45.83 34.08 -6.09
N TRP A 406 -46.16 33.10 -6.95
CA TRP A 406 -47.46 32.98 -7.61
C TRP A 406 -48.30 31.80 -7.10
N VAL A 407 -47.87 31.12 -6.02
CA VAL A 407 -48.60 29.99 -5.44
C VAL A 407 -49.52 30.49 -4.31
N PRO A 408 -50.86 30.47 -4.50
CA PRO A 408 -51.80 31.05 -3.53
C PRO A 408 -52.06 30.16 -2.31
N GLU A 409 -51.73 28.87 -2.37
CA GLU A 409 -51.97 27.93 -1.26
C GLU A 409 -50.80 27.90 -0.27
N SER A 410 -51.04 28.39 0.95
CA SER A 410 -50.03 28.45 2.02
C SER A 410 -49.49 27.08 2.44
N GLY A 411 -50.25 26.00 2.22
CA GLY A 411 -49.83 24.61 2.50
C GLY A 411 -48.72 24.09 1.59
N VAL A 412 -48.49 24.73 0.43
CA VAL A 412 -47.49 24.30 -0.56
C VAL A 412 -46.09 24.87 -0.24
N ASN A 413 -46.01 25.96 0.52
CA ASN A 413 -44.76 26.63 0.85
C ASN A 413 -43.71 25.74 1.56
N PRO A 414 -44.06 24.93 2.58
CA PRO A 414 -43.10 24.02 3.19
C PRO A 414 -42.51 23.00 2.20
N VAL A 415 -43.33 22.53 1.25
CA VAL A 415 -42.90 21.60 0.20
C VAL A 415 -41.94 22.30 -0.76
N LEU A 416 -42.25 23.53 -1.21
CA LEU A 416 -41.37 24.31 -2.08
C LEU A 416 -40.02 24.62 -1.42
N ILE A 417 -40.02 24.94 -0.12
CA ILE A 417 -38.78 25.15 0.65
C ILE A 417 -37.96 23.85 0.71
N LEU A 418 -38.59 22.71 0.98
CA LEU A 418 -37.92 21.42 1.00
C LEU A 418 -37.30 21.09 -0.37
N VAL A 419 -38.06 21.28 -1.45
CA VAL A 419 -37.59 21.07 -2.83
C VAL A 419 -36.43 22.02 -3.16
N GLY A 420 -36.54 23.30 -2.80
CA GLY A 420 -35.46 24.28 -2.97
C GLY A 420 -34.19 23.88 -2.19
N GLY A 421 -34.35 23.34 -0.98
CA GLY A 421 -33.25 22.80 -0.18
C GLY A 421 -32.54 21.62 -0.86
N VAL A 422 -33.31 20.67 -1.41
CA VAL A 422 -32.76 19.52 -2.15
C VAL A 422 -32.04 19.97 -3.44
N ILE A 423 -32.63 20.89 -4.21
CA ILE A 423 -32.01 21.45 -5.42
C ILE A 423 -30.71 22.16 -5.08
N THR A 424 -30.71 22.99 -4.03
CA THR A 424 -29.52 23.72 -3.58
C THR A 424 -28.43 22.75 -3.15
N TRP A 425 -28.76 21.76 -2.32
CA TRP A 425 -27.80 20.75 -1.87
C TRP A 425 -27.22 19.93 -3.03
N GLY A 426 -28.07 19.48 -3.96
CA GLY A 426 -27.64 18.78 -5.17
C GLY A 426 -26.77 19.64 -6.07
N GLY A 427 -27.16 20.90 -6.31
CA GLY A 427 -26.40 21.86 -7.10
C GLY A 427 -25.03 22.14 -6.52
N THR A 428 -24.95 22.49 -5.24
CA THR A 428 -23.68 22.72 -4.54
C THR A 428 -22.79 21.49 -4.57
N THR A 429 -23.36 20.29 -4.39
CA THR A 429 -22.61 19.02 -4.47
C THR A 429 -22.02 18.81 -5.87
N LEU A 430 -22.79 19.05 -6.93
CA LEU A 430 -22.31 18.95 -8.31
C LEU A 430 -21.26 20.00 -8.66
N LEU A 431 -21.38 21.22 -8.13
CA LEU A 431 -20.35 22.26 -8.28
C LEU A 431 -19.02 21.78 -7.68
N TYR A 432 -19.03 21.33 -6.42
CA TYR A 432 -17.80 20.85 -5.78
C TYR A 432 -17.22 19.62 -6.46
N ALA A 433 -18.05 18.64 -6.79
CA ALA A 433 -17.61 17.42 -7.45
C ALA A 433 -17.09 17.67 -8.88
N GLY A 434 -17.75 18.54 -9.65
CA GLY A 434 -17.36 18.89 -11.01
C GLY A 434 -16.11 19.78 -11.04
N PHE A 435 -16.08 20.84 -10.24
CA PHE A 435 -15.00 21.83 -10.24
C PHE A 435 -13.77 21.36 -9.45
N LEU A 436 -13.92 21.11 -8.14
CA LEU A 436 -12.79 20.71 -7.30
C LEU A 436 -12.39 19.26 -7.57
N GLY A 437 -13.37 18.35 -7.56
CA GLY A 437 -13.12 16.93 -7.81
C GLY A 437 -12.55 16.67 -9.20
N GLY A 438 -13.25 17.16 -10.24
CA GLY A 438 -12.79 17.03 -11.63
C GLY A 438 -11.45 17.71 -11.89
N GLY A 439 -11.22 18.90 -11.31
CA GLY A 439 -9.93 19.59 -11.40
C GLY A 439 -8.79 18.83 -10.72
N TRP A 440 -9.05 18.21 -9.57
CA TRP A 440 -8.06 17.38 -8.87
C TRP A 440 -7.68 16.15 -9.71
N GLU A 441 -8.68 15.39 -10.16
CA GLU A 441 -8.48 14.17 -10.94
C GLU A 441 -7.72 14.44 -12.24
N THR A 442 -8.15 15.44 -13.01
CA THR A 442 -7.51 15.80 -14.29
C THR A 442 -6.05 16.24 -14.10
N ARG A 443 -5.75 17.05 -13.08
CA ARG A 443 -4.37 17.48 -12.79
C ARG A 443 -3.48 16.34 -12.30
N ALA A 444 -4.01 15.43 -11.48
CA ALA A 444 -3.26 14.27 -11.00
C ALA A 444 -2.90 13.30 -12.15
N LEU A 445 -3.85 13.08 -13.07
CA LEU A 445 -3.62 12.30 -14.29
C LEU A 445 -2.58 12.96 -15.19
N MET A 446 -2.76 14.24 -15.50
CA MET A 446 -1.85 15.00 -16.38
C MET A 446 -0.42 15.03 -15.84
N ARG A 447 -0.22 15.38 -14.57
CA ARG A 447 1.11 15.40 -13.94
C ARG A 447 1.80 14.03 -14.03
N THR A 448 1.05 12.95 -13.76
CA THR A 448 1.61 11.60 -13.81
C THR A 448 1.96 11.21 -15.24
N MET A 449 1.10 11.53 -16.22
CA MET A 449 1.38 11.28 -17.63
C MET A 449 2.64 11.99 -18.11
N GLU A 450 2.82 13.27 -17.82
CA GLU A 450 4.01 14.05 -18.19
C GLU A 450 5.31 13.41 -17.66
N GLU A 451 5.29 12.93 -16.41
CA GLU A 451 6.42 12.22 -15.80
C GLU A 451 6.69 10.87 -16.49
N LEU A 452 5.64 10.11 -16.84
CA LEU A 452 5.78 8.84 -17.56
C LEU A 452 6.29 9.05 -18.99
N GLU A 453 5.83 10.09 -19.68
CA GLU A 453 6.32 10.47 -21.01
C GLU A 453 7.80 10.83 -20.98
N LEU A 454 8.24 11.59 -19.96
CA LEU A 454 9.65 11.89 -19.76
C LEU A 454 10.47 10.60 -19.53
N MET A 455 9.96 9.66 -18.73
CA MET A 455 10.61 8.37 -18.50
C MET A 455 10.70 7.55 -19.80
N LEU A 456 9.66 7.57 -20.63
CA LEU A 456 9.65 6.87 -21.92
C LEU A 456 10.72 7.45 -22.87
N GLN A 457 10.79 8.77 -22.98
CA GLN A 457 11.82 9.45 -23.78
C GLN A 457 13.25 9.18 -23.28
N MET A 458 13.43 9.02 -21.96
CA MET A 458 14.72 8.63 -21.40
C MET A 458 15.09 7.18 -21.75
N GLU A 459 14.11 6.29 -21.81
CA GLU A 459 14.32 4.89 -22.15
C GLU A 459 14.63 4.71 -23.63
N GLU A 460 13.89 5.37 -24.51
CA GLU A 460 14.16 5.38 -25.96
C GLU A 460 15.58 5.87 -26.27
N ARG A 461 16.03 6.95 -25.60
CA ARG A 461 17.40 7.47 -25.73
C ARG A 461 18.51 6.54 -25.24
N ARG A 462 18.20 5.50 -24.44
CA ARG A 462 19.18 4.49 -24.02
C ARG A 462 19.33 3.36 -25.02
N VAL A 463 18.33 3.17 -25.88
CA VAL A 463 18.30 2.11 -26.91
C VAL A 463 19.06 2.55 -28.16
N TYR A 464 19.06 3.84 -28.45
CA TYR A 464 19.92 4.48 -29.46
C TYR A 464 21.30 4.83 -28.88
#